data_AF-A0A9X9A692-F1
#
_entry.id   AF-A0A9X9A692-F1
#
_cell.length_a   1.000
_cell.length_b   1.000
_cell.length_c   1.000
_cell.angle_alpha   90.00
_cell.angle_beta   90.00
_cell.angle_gamma   90.00
#
_symmetry.space_group_name_H-M   'P 1'
#
loop_
_entity.id
_entity.type
_entity.pdbx_description
1 polymer ?
#
loop_
_entity_poly.entity_id
_entity_poly.type
_entity_poly.pdbx_seq_one_letter_code
_entity_poly.pdbx_strand_id
1 'polypeptide(L)'
;MKTYELYLIQEDIAKAYFGREYLFFDLFARFSESGSLSEKKVLYKQMMYITMPLQVMKIHHKLEQALRVLGKYDRTHHTHKL
;
A
#
# COMPACT_ATOMS: atom_id res chain seq x y z
N MET A 1 17.74 7.26 1.56
CA MET A 1 16.44 7.19 0.87
C MET A 1 15.45 6.54 1.80
N LYS A 2 14.21 7.03 1.88
CA LYS A 2 13.15 6.44 2.68
C LYS A 2 12.24 5.62 1.77
N THR A 3 11.84 4.43 2.21
CA THR A 3 10.92 3.55 1.50
C THR A 3 9.64 3.44 2.31
N TYR A 4 8.49 3.59 1.66
CA TYR A 4 7.19 3.49 2.30
C TYR A 4 6.32 2.51 1.53
N GLU A 5 5.68 1.59 2.25
CA GLU A 5 4.66 0.71 1.71
C GLU A 5 3.31 1.26 2.13
N LEU A 6 2.45 1.60 1.16
CA LEU A 6 1.16 2.21 1.40
C LEU A 6 0.05 1.23 1.00
N TYR A 7 -0.88 1.01 1.92
CA TYR A 7 -2.03 0.12 1.73
C TYR A 7 -3.32 0.89 1.97
N LEU A 8 -4.35 0.55 1.20
CA LEU A 8 -5.69 1.08 1.40
C LEU A 8 -6.46 0.11 2.30
N ILE A 9 -6.65 0.48 3.57
CA ILE A 9 -7.37 -0.35 4.55
C ILE A 9 -8.89 -0.19 4.34
N GLN A 10 -9.64 -1.28 4.49
CA GLN A 10 -11.11 -1.24 4.47
C GLN A 10 -11.66 -0.33 5.57
N GLU A 11 -12.74 0.38 5.27
CA GLU A 11 -13.23 1.47 6.13
C GLU A 11 -13.75 0.97 7.48
N ASP A 12 -14.44 -0.17 7.51
CA ASP A 12 -14.93 -0.84 8.71
C ASP A 12 -13.77 -1.33 9.59
N ILE A 13 -12.74 -1.92 8.98
CA ILE A 13 -11.53 -2.37 9.68
C ILE A 13 -10.76 -1.16 10.24
N ALA A 14 -10.59 -0.09 9.47
CA ALA A 14 -9.93 1.12 9.93
C ALA A 14 -10.64 1.73 11.15
N LYS A 15 -11.98 1.76 11.14
CA LYS A 15 -12.78 2.23 12.28
C LYS A 15 -12.64 1.30 13.48
N ALA A 16 -12.72 -0.01 13.28
CA ALA A 16 -12.66 -0.99 14.35
C ALA A 16 -11.30 -0.98 15.09
N TYR A 17 -10.22 -0.68 14.39
CA TYR A 17 -8.85 -0.67 14.91
C TYR A 17 -8.28 0.73 15.15
N PHE A 18 -9.12 1.76 15.14
CA PHE A 18 -8.69 3.11 15.49
C PHE A 18 -8.08 3.14 16.90
N GLY A 19 -6.89 3.73 17.02
CA GLY A 19 -6.07 3.71 18.24
C GLY A 19 -5.32 2.40 18.50
N ARG A 20 -5.41 1.41 17.61
CA ARG A 20 -4.68 0.13 17.65
C ARG A 20 -3.98 -0.19 16.33
N GLU A 21 -3.57 0.85 15.61
CA GLU A 21 -2.94 0.75 14.28
C GLU A 21 -1.59 0.03 14.32
N TYR A 22 -0.95 -0.05 15.49
CA TYR A 22 0.27 -0.84 15.68
C TYR A 22 0.09 -2.33 15.32
N LEU A 23 -1.15 -2.86 15.42
CA LEU A 23 -1.45 -4.23 15.00
C LEU A 23 -1.40 -4.39 13.47
N PHE A 24 -1.80 -3.36 12.72
CA PHE A 24 -1.61 -3.34 11.28
C PHE A 24 -0.12 -3.30 10.96
N PHE A 25 0.62 -2.41 11.61
CA PHE A 25 2.05 -2.30 11.41
C PHE A 25 2.77 -3.63 11.68
N ASP A 26 2.47 -4.30 12.80
CA ASP A 26 3.02 -5.62 13.11
C ASP A 26 2.70 -6.66 12.03
N LEU A 27 1.44 -6.73 11.56
CA LEU A 27 1.04 -7.64 10.49
C LEU A 27 1.85 -7.41 9.20
N PHE A 28 1.98 -6.15 8.77
CA PHE A 28 2.71 -5.81 7.55
C PHE A 28 4.22 -6.04 7.70
N ALA A 29 4.80 -5.70 8.85
CA ALA A 29 6.22 -5.92 9.16
C ALA A 29 6.55 -7.42 9.14
N ARG A 30 5.75 -8.24 9.82
CA ARG A 30 5.92 -9.71 9.83
C ARG A 30 5.80 -10.31 8.44
N PHE A 31 4.92 -9.80 7.58
CA PHE A 31 4.82 -10.27 6.20
C PHE A 31 6.09 -9.97 5.39
N SER A 32 6.67 -8.79 5.60
CA SER A 32 7.91 -8.35 4.94
C SER A 32 9.11 -9.20 5.38
N GLU A 33 9.18 -9.54 6.67
CA GLU A 33 10.29 -10.26 7.30
C GLU A 33 10.14 -11.80 7.32
N SER A 34 8.95 -12.33 7.00
CA SER A 34 8.65 -13.76 7.08
C SER A 34 9.53 -14.60 6.15
N GLY A 35 10.43 -15.41 6.74
CA GLY A 35 11.24 -16.40 6.03
C GLY A 35 10.50 -17.69 5.66
N SER A 36 9.36 -17.98 6.32
CA SER A 36 8.57 -19.19 6.07
C SER A 36 7.48 -18.96 5.02
N LEU A 37 7.41 -19.84 4.01
CA LEU A 37 6.36 -19.82 2.99
C LEU A 37 4.95 -20.03 3.56
N SER A 38 4.81 -20.88 4.59
CA SER A 38 3.51 -21.17 5.20
C SER A 38 2.96 -19.98 5.97
N GLU A 39 3.81 -19.31 6.76
CA GLU A 39 3.46 -18.09 7.48
C GLU A 39 3.12 -16.96 6.50
N LYS A 40 3.97 -16.74 5.50
CA LYS A 40 3.74 -15.72 4.46
C LYS A 40 2.39 -15.88 3.76
N LYS A 41 1.95 -17.12 3.51
CA LYS A 41 0.63 -17.40 2.91
C LYS A 41 -0.53 -16.99 3.81
N VAL A 42 -0.41 -17.21 5.12
CA VAL A 42 -1.45 -16.82 6.09
C VAL A 42 -1.49 -15.30 6.24
N LEU A 43 -0.33 -14.68 6.44
CA LEU A 43 -0.21 -13.22 6.55
C LEU A 43 -0.74 -12.51 5.29
N TYR A 44 -0.43 -13.05 4.10
CA TYR A 44 -0.95 -12.53 2.84
C TYR A 44 -2.49 -12.56 2.78
N LYS A 45 -3.11 -13.66 3.23
CA LYS A 45 -4.58 -13.76 3.27
C LYS A 45 -5.19 -12.74 4.23
N GLN A 46 -4.56 -12.51 5.38
CA GLN A 46 -5.00 -11.51 6.35
C GLN A 46 -4.89 -10.10 5.76
N MET A 47 -3.75 -9.77 5.15
CA MET A 47 -3.56 -8.50 4.44
C MET A 47 -4.60 -8.30 3.35
N MET A 48 -4.90 -9.33 2.56
CA MET A 48 -5.91 -9.25 1.52
C MET A 48 -7.33 -9.11 2.04
N TYR A 49 -7.61 -9.66 3.21
CA TYR A 49 -8.90 -9.51 3.86
C TYR A 49 -9.11 -8.09 4.41
N ILE A 50 -8.06 -7.43 4.92
CA ILE A 50 -8.20 -6.09 5.54
C ILE A 50 -7.97 -4.92 4.57
N THR A 51 -7.44 -5.18 3.38
CA THR A 51 -7.14 -4.15 2.38
C THR A 51 -8.18 -4.10 1.27
N MET A 52 -8.19 -2.98 0.54
CA MET A 52 -8.96 -2.78 -0.67
C MET A 52 -8.03 -2.69 -1.89
N PRO A 53 -8.48 -3.14 -3.07
CA PRO A 53 -7.72 -2.97 -4.29
C PRO A 53 -7.57 -1.48 -4.62
N LEU A 54 -6.36 -1.11 -5.05
CA LEU A 54 -6.09 0.26 -5.50
C LEU A 54 -6.74 0.50 -6.87
N GLN A 55 -7.37 1.67 -7.02
CA GLN A 55 -7.92 2.12 -8.30
C GLN A 55 -6.81 2.71 -9.16
N VAL A 56 -5.95 1.84 -9.68
CA VAL A 56 -4.68 2.17 -10.38
C VAL A 56 -4.87 3.25 -11.44
N MET A 57 -5.89 3.15 -12.28
CA MET A 57 -6.17 4.14 -13.34
C MET A 57 -6.52 5.52 -12.78
N LYS A 58 -7.27 5.58 -11.67
CA LYS A 58 -7.58 6.87 -11.01
C LYS A 58 -6.32 7.48 -10.41
N ILE A 59 -5.46 6.67 -9.81
CA ILE A 59 -4.19 7.13 -9.24
C ILE A 59 -3.29 7.68 -10.36
N HIS A 60 -3.13 6.97 -11.48
CA HIS A 60 -2.37 7.46 -12.63
C HIS A 60 -2.85 8.81 -13.12
N HIS A 61 -4.17 8.93 -13.34
CA HIS A 61 -4.76 10.17 -13.83
C HIS A 61 -4.50 11.34 -12.86
N LYS A 62 -4.67 11.12 -11.55
CA LYS A 62 -4.42 12.14 -10.52
C LYS A 62 -2.93 12.53 -10.43
N LEU A 63 -2.02 11.55 -10.49
CA LEU A 63 -0.58 11.81 -10.45
C LEU A 63 -0.12 12.57 -11.69
N GLU A 64 -0.56 12.19 -12.89
CA GLU A 64 -0.22 12.91 -14.12
C GLU A 64 -0.73 14.35 -14.10
N GLN A 65 -1.97 14.58 -13.67
CA GLN A 65 -2.51 15.93 -13.54
C GLN A 65 -1.70 16.79 -12.57
N ALA A 66 -1.31 16.23 -11.43
CA ALA A 66 -0.60 16.97 -10.39
C ALA A 66 0.88 17.21 -10.73
N LEU A 67 1.54 16.26 -11.38
CA LEU A 67 3.00 16.24 -11.52
C LEU A 67 3.51 16.66 -12.90
N ARG A 68 2.69 16.60 -13.96
CA ARG A 68 3.11 16.96 -15.33
C ARG A 68 3.65 18.39 -15.43
N VAL A 69 3.20 19.29 -14.56
CA VAL A 69 3.67 20.68 -14.51
C VAL A 69 5.12 20.83 -14.02
N LEU A 70 5.69 19.80 -13.37
CA LEU A 70 7.01 19.88 -12.73
C LEU A 70 8.19 19.71 -13.71
N GLY A 71 7.93 19.53 -15.01
CA GLY A 71 8.94 19.51 -16.10
C GLY A 71 9.91 18.32 -16.11
N LYS A 72 10.26 17.77 -14.94
CA LYS A 72 11.11 16.59 -14.73
C LYS A 72 10.31 15.31 -14.49
N TYR A 73 8.99 15.40 -14.53
CA TYR A 73 8.11 14.27 -14.33
C TYR A 73 8.21 13.28 -15.50
N ASP A 74 8.46 12.02 -15.16
CA ASP A 74 8.47 10.90 -16.11
C ASP A 74 7.61 9.74 -15.59
N ARG A 75 6.95 9.03 -16.51
CA ARG A 75 6.13 7.87 -16.20
C ARG A 75 6.59 6.67 -17.01
N THR A 76 6.88 5.58 -16.31
CA THR A 76 7.15 4.27 -16.91
C THR A 76 6.19 3.23 -16.32
N HIS A 77 5.19 2.79 -17.09
CA HIS A 77 4.14 1.86 -16.65
C HIS A 77 3.42 2.33 -15.36
N HIS A 78 3.73 1.67 -14.24
CA HIS A 78 3.19 1.95 -12.90
C HIS A 78 4.16 2.77 -12.02
N THR A 79 5.31 3.17 -12.57
CA THR A 79 6.32 3.98 -11.87
C THR A 79 6.20 5.44 -12.31
N HIS A 80 6.16 6.35 -11.34
CA HIS A 80 6.17 7.79 -11.53
C HIS A 80 7.45 8.35 -10.91
N LYS A 81 8.18 9.20 -11.63
CA LYS A 81 9.46 9.80 -11.21
C LYS A 81 9.40 11.32 -11.34
N LEU A 82 10.17 12.01 -10.51
CA LEU A 82 10.31 13.47 -10.45
C LEU A 82 11.79 13.86 -10.48
#